data_AF-A0A9P6KZV5-F1
#
_entry.id   AF-A0A9P6KZV5-F1
#
_cell.length_a   1.000
_cell.length_b   1.000
_cell.length_c   1.000
_cell.angle_alpha   90.00
_cell.angle_beta   90.00
_cell.angle_gamma   90.00
#
_symmetry.space_group_name_H-M   'P 1'
#
loop_
_entity.id
_entity.type
_entity.pdbx_description
1 polymer ?
#
loop_
_entity_poly.entity_id
_entity_poly.type
_entity_poly.pdbx_seq_one_letter_code
_entity_poly.pdbx_strand_id
1 'polypeptide(L)'
;MKEILFTGKIPITCSNEDIPWQMKCDITKTDELVDIRLIDTRDIFTFYVCSLTPSDFYVLKREQDLIVDYDKFIPILVKLFHGVSTNRLCALFSKETWKFMFVEKSEFRNIVRLELSFLKPDESHYKRYLSDIISRMESDNIRLIKENGMLKEQCLNGDKQMKDRMGYLEEELSSHKTKIERLYKESDRLTNENYNKGMEIKDLKNKVLSLEKENTNLSYDVEKAKLEIVKNKNFEEKNKEIEKEVQELRKEIDTANEIIRKMREENLNLKTSLEKHEDSGKGVKNENKKLKSELDDLKKKYRGLEEKSRKNKEDLKQKEAQIKQLENENQGLSRRLENAQSVYNHFYSKNIDRNTFSEDSSGYSIHPESPP
;
A
#
# COMPACT_ATOMS: atom_id res chain seq x y z
N MET A 1 -76.79 -77.45 -15.51
CA MET A 1 -75.96 -76.59 -14.60
C MET A 1 -76.82 -75.40 -14.16
N LYS A 2 -76.78 -74.96 -12.89
CA LYS A 2 -77.64 -73.85 -12.43
C LYS A 2 -76.93 -72.52 -12.60
N GLU A 3 -77.48 -71.65 -13.45
CA GLU A 3 -76.97 -70.32 -13.73
C GLU A 3 -77.78 -69.26 -12.98
N ILE A 4 -77.12 -68.34 -12.28
CA ILE A 4 -77.78 -67.19 -11.63
C ILE A 4 -77.80 -66.05 -12.65
N LEU A 5 -78.99 -65.70 -13.13
CA LEU A 5 -79.17 -64.65 -14.15
C LEU A 5 -79.38 -63.26 -13.55
N PHE A 6 -80.00 -63.20 -12.38
CA PHE A 6 -80.25 -61.96 -11.65
C PHE A 6 -80.33 -62.24 -10.16
N THR A 7 -79.70 -61.40 -9.35
CA THR A 7 -79.93 -61.34 -7.90
C THR A 7 -79.85 -59.89 -7.47
N GLY A 8 -80.89 -59.41 -6.78
CA GLY A 8 -80.95 -58.01 -6.40
C GLY A 8 -82.21 -57.67 -5.64
N LYS A 9 -82.21 -56.52 -4.97
CA LYS A 9 -83.43 -55.99 -4.35
C LYS A 9 -84.22 -55.19 -5.36
N ILE A 10 -85.52 -55.44 -5.43
CA ILE A 10 -86.44 -54.71 -6.30
C ILE A 10 -87.54 -54.06 -5.47
N PRO A 11 -87.92 -52.80 -5.76
CA PRO A 11 -89.09 -52.19 -5.16
C PRO A 11 -90.35 -52.86 -5.70
N ILE A 12 -91.32 -53.10 -4.83
CA ILE A 12 -92.62 -53.68 -5.17
C ILE A 12 -93.71 -52.75 -4.63
N THR A 13 -94.68 -52.44 -5.46
CA THR A 13 -95.87 -51.70 -5.07
C THR A 13 -97.03 -52.68 -4.92
N CYS A 14 -97.61 -52.76 -3.72
CA CYS A 14 -98.76 -53.60 -3.41
C CYS A 14 -99.75 -52.80 -2.55
N SER A 15 -101.05 -53.03 -2.73
CA SER A 15 -102.09 -52.46 -1.87
C SER A 15 -102.20 -53.15 -0.51
N ASN A 16 -101.55 -54.31 -0.32
CA ASN A 16 -101.58 -55.09 0.90
C ASN A 16 -100.29 -54.84 1.71
N GLU A 17 -100.43 -54.49 2.99
CA GLU A 17 -99.32 -54.19 3.90
C GLU A 17 -98.43 -55.40 4.24
N ASP A 18 -98.92 -56.63 4.03
CA ASP A 18 -98.16 -57.85 4.29
C ASP A 18 -96.98 -58.00 3.31
N ILE A 19 -97.12 -57.49 2.08
CA ILE A 19 -96.07 -57.53 1.07
C ILE A 19 -95.16 -56.33 1.27
N PRO A 20 -93.85 -56.54 1.51
CA PRO A 20 -92.94 -55.42 1.74
C PRO A 20 -92.79 -54.58 0.46
N TRP A 21 -92.56 -53.29 0.64
CA TRP A 21 -92.27 -52.36 -0.45
C TRP A 21 -90.97 -52.68 -1.20
N GLN A 22 -90.13 -53.57 -0.65
CA GLN A 22 -88.90 -54.07 -1.27
C GLN A 22 -88.73 -55.56 -1.00
N MET A 23 -88.50 -56.34 -2.06
CA MET A 23 -88.19 -57.77 -1.98
C MET A 23 -86.87 -58.07 -2.68
N LYS A 24 -86.19 -59.13 -2.27
CA LYS A 24 -85.05 -59.69 -3.00
C LYS A 24 -85.57 -60.58 -4.11
N CYS A 25 -85.19 -60.29 -5.35
CA CYS A 25 -85.50 -61.12 -6.50
C CYS A 25 -84.26 -61.93 -6.91
N ASP A 26 -84.43 -63.26 -6.98
CA ASP A 26 -83.42 -64.21 -7.48
C ASP A 26 -83.99 -64.91 -8.72
N ILE A 27 -83.32 -64.79 -9.87
CA ILE A 27 -83.64 -65.48 -11.11
C ILE A 27 -82.54 -66.51 -11.39
N THR A 28 -82.94 -67.77 -11.48
CA THR A 28 -82.03 -68.88 -11.78
C THR A 28 -82.53 -69.66 -12.98
N LYS A 29 -81.63 -69.98 -13.90
CA LYS A 29 -81.90 -70.84 -15.05
C LYS A 29 -81.28 -72.20 -14.81
N THR A 30 -82.06 -73.25 -15.05
CA THR A 30 -81.58 -74.62 -15.23
C THR A 30 -81.81 -75.02 -16.68
N ASP A 31 -81.33 -76.21 -17.06
CA ASP A 31 -81.49 -76.72 -18.43
C ASP A 31 -82.98 -76.95 -18.78
N GLU A 32 -83.84 -77.11 -17.77
CA GLU A 32 -85.26 -77.46 -17.91
C GLU A 32 -86.22 -76.28 -17.74
N LEU A 33 -85.86 -75.26 -16.93
CA LEU A 33 -86.76 -74.17 -16.58
C LEU A 33 -86.02 -72.90 -16.13
N VAL A 34 -86.75 -71.79 -16.09
CA VAL A 34 -86.33 -70.56 -15.39
C VAL A 34 -87.17 -70.37 -14.15
N ASP A 35 -86.51 -70.19 -13.01
CA ASP A 35 -87.13 -70.03 -11.70
C ASP A 35 -86.86 -68.64 -11.15
N ILE A 36 -87.95 -67.94 -10.82
CA ILE A 36 -87.94 -66.56 -10.32
C ILE A 36 -88.50 -66.58 -8.91
N ARG A 37 -87.72 -66.08 -7.96
CA ARG A 37 -88.10 -66.05 -6.54
C ARG A 37 -88.14 -64.61 -6.05
N LEU A 38 -89.26 -64.22 -5.45
CA LEU A 38 -89.41 -62.94 -4.74
C LEU A 38 -89.40 -63.23 -3.24
N ILE A 39 -88.35 -62.81 -2.54
CA ILE A 39 -88.08 -63.14 -1.14
C ILE A 39 -88.25 -61.90 -0.28
N ASP A 40 -89.03 -61.97 0.79
CA ASP A 40 -89.12 -60.90 1.78
C ASP A 40 -87.78 -60.79 2.52
N THR A 41 -87.22 -59.58 2.57
CA THR A 41 -85.96 -59.33 3.27
C THR A 41 -86.11 -59.23 4.79
N ARG A 42 -87.35 -59.08 5.29
CA ARG A 42 -87.70 -59.08 6.72
C ARG A 42 -87.88 -60.50 7.24
N ASP A 43 -88.40 -61.39 6.41
CA ASP A 43 -88.62 -62.80 6.72
C ASP A 43 -88.19 -63.69 5.54
N ILE A 44 -87.06 -64.39 5.72
CA ILE A 44 -86.47 -65.25 4.70
C ILE A 44 -87.36 -66.46 4.34
N PHE A 45 -88.34 -66.81 5.17
CA PHE A 45 -89.29 -67.90 4.91
C PHE A 45 -90.52 -67.44 4.13
N THR A 46 -90.72 -66.14 3.99
CA THR A 46 -91.80 -65.59 3.17
C THR A 46 -91.24 -65.27 1.79
N PHE A 47 -91.56 -66.11 0.81
CA PHE A 47 -91.21 -65.86 -0.60
C PHE A 47 -92.32 -66.33 -1.54
N TYR A 48 -92.23 -65.91 -2.80
CA TYR A 48 -93.12 -66.29 -3.89
C TYR A 48 -92.29 -66.81 -5.06
N VAL A 49 -92.82 -67.80 -5.77
CA VAL A 49 -92.10 -68.50 -6.85
C VAL A 49 -92.88 -68.41 -8.14
N CYS A 50 -92.17 -68.15 -9.24
CA CYS A 50 -92.66 -68.31 -10.60
C CYS A 50 -91.64 -69.17 -11.35
N SER A 51 -92.04 -70.41 -11.66
CA SER A 51 -91.25 -71.35 -12.46
C SER A 51 -91.84 -71.41 -13.86
N LEU A 52 -91.01 -71.20 -14.87
CA LEU A 52 -91.41 -71.19 -16.27
C LEU A 52 -90.64 -72.24 -17.05
N THR A 53 -91.32 -73.29 -17.50
CA THR A 53 -90.77 -74.24 -18.47
C THR A 53 -90.95 -73.71 -19.90
N PRO A 54 -90.26 -74.28 -20.91
CA PRO A 54 -90.52 -73.96 -22.31
C PRO A 54 -92.00 -74.12 -22.69
N SER A 55 -92.67 -75.15 -22.17
CA SER A 55 -94.10 -75.41 -22.41
C SER A 55 -95.00 -74.32 -21.82
N ASP A 56 -94.74 -73.94 -20.56
CA ASP A 56 -95.49 -72.88 -19.88
C ASP A 56 -95.32 -71.53 -20.61
N PHE A 57 -94.12 -71.28 -21.13
CA PHE A 57 -93.84 -70.09 -21.92
C PHE A 57 -94.70 -70.01 -23.19
N TYR A 58 -95.01 -71.12 -23.88
CA TYR A 58 -95.87 -71.05 -25.08
C TYR A 58 -97.31 -70.67 -24.75
N VAL A 59 -97.79 -71.01 -23.56
CA VAL A 59 -99.09 -70.55 -23.04
C VAL A 59 -99.01 -69.05 -22.77
N LEU A 60 -98.00 -68.62 -22.00
CA LEU A 60 -97.75 -67.20 -21.70
C LEU A 60 -97.60 -66.36 -22.98
N LYS A 61 -96.90 -66.90 -23.98
CA LYS A 61 -96.66 -66.28 -25.29
C LYS A 61 -97.97 -66.01 -26.01
N ARG A 62 -98.93 -66.94 -25.93
CA ARG A 62 -100.26 -66.79 -26.54
C ARG A 62 -101.16 -65.86 -25.73
N GLU A 63 -101.13 -65.93 -24.41
CA GLU A 63 -102.00 -65.14 -23.54
C GLU A 63 -101.63 -63.64 -23.51
N GLN A 64 -100.34 -63.33 -23.69
CA GLN A 64 -99.81 -61.97 -23.63
C GLN A 64 -99.25 -61.48 -24.97
N ASP A 65 -99.60 -62.16 -26.07
CA ASP A 65 -99.20 -61.81 -27.44
C ASP A 65 -97.69 -61.54 -27.61
N LEU A 66 -96.84 -62.39 -26.99
CA LEU A 66 -95.38 -62.25 -27.07
C LEU A 66 -94.87 -62.74 -28.43
N ILE A 67 -93.98 -61.97 -29.05
CA ILE A 67 -93.46 -62.28 -30.40
C ILE A 67 -92.17 -63.13 -30.34
N VAL A 68 -91.50 -63.15 -29.18
CA VAL A 68 -90.18 -63.78 -29.01
C VAL A 68 -90.26 -65.28 -28.69
N ASP A 69 -89.17 -66.00 -28.95
CA ASP A 69 -89.01 -67.40 -28.54
C ASP A 69 -88.47 -67.49 -27.11
N TYR A 70 -88.57 -68.68 -26.50
CA TYR A 70 -88.21 -68.90 -25.10
C TYR A 70 -86.79 -68.44 -24.76
N ASP A 71 -85.79 -68.81 -25.58
CA ASP A 71 -84.39 -68.43 -25.32
C ASP A 71 -84.15 -66.92 -25.42
N LYS A 72 -84.88 -66.22 -26.31
CA LYS A 72 -84.80 -64.76 -26.44
C LYS A 72 -85.60 -64.05 -25.36
N PHE A 73 -86.65 -64.68 -24.83
CA PHE A 73 -87.46 -64.17 -23.75
C PHE A 73 -86.66 -64.05 -22.44
N ILE A 74 -85.82 -65.03 -22.10
CA ILE A 74 -85.09 -65.03 -20.82
C ILE A 74 -84.22 -63.77 -20.61
N PRO A 75 -83.37 -63.34 -21.57
CA PRO A 75 -82.63 -62.08 -21.44
C PRO A 75 -83.53 -60.84 -21.35
N ILE A 76 -84.69 -60.83 -22.04
CA ILE A 76 -85.65 -59.72 -21.98
C ILE A 76 -86.28 -59.65 -20.59
N LEU A 77 -86.65 -60.79 -20.02
CA LEU A 77 -87.18 -60.91 -18.67
C LEU A 77 -86.20 -60.35 -17.63
N VAL A 78 -84.92 -60.74 -17.72
CA VAL A 78 -83.86 -60.21 -16.85
C VAL A 78 -83.71 -58.69 -17.01
N LYS A 79 -83.79 -58.17 -18.24
CA LYS A 79 -83.78 -56.72 -18.50
C LYS A 79 -84.97 -56.00 -17.87
N LEU A 80 -86.16 -56.60 -17.86
CA LEU A 80 -87.34 -56.04 -17.20
C LEU A 80 -87.12 -55.94 -15.68
N PHE A 81 -86.56 -56.98 -15.05
CA PHE A 81 -86.19 -56.94 -13.63
C PHE A 81 -85.10 -55.92 -13.30
N HIS A 82 -84.09 -55.75 -14.16
CA HIS A 82 -83.15 -54.63 -14.05
C HIS A 82 -83.84 -53.27 -14.21
N GLY A 83 -84.82 -53.16 -15.11
CA GLY A 83 -85.65 -51.97 -15.28
C GLY A 83 -86.40 -51.60 -14.00
N VAL A 84 -86.92 -52.59 -13.28
CA VAL A 84 -87.55 -52.38 -11.96
C VAL A 84 -86.51 -51.98 -10.90
N SER A 85 -85.38 -52.68 -10.83
CA SER A 85 -84.31 -52.37 -9.87
C SER A 85 -83.74 -50.95 -10.04
N THR A 86 -83.72 -50.45 -11.27
CA THR A 86 -83.26 -49.10 -11.63
C THR A 86 -84.38 -48.05 -11.65
N ASN A 87 -85.59 -48.37 -11.17
CA ASN A 87 -86.77 -47.50 -11.15
C ASN A 87 -87.24 -46.99 -12.52
N ARG A 88 -86.81 -47.62 -13.63
CA ARG A 88 -87.33 -47.33 -14.98
C ARG A 88 -88.73 -47.94 -15.19
N LEU A 89 -88.98 -49.06 -14.53
CA LEU A 89 -90.27 -49.73 -14.49
C LEU A 89 -90.75 -49.81 -13.04
N CYS A 90 -92.06 -49.83 -12.84
CA CYS A 90 -92.68 -50.10 -11.55
C CYS A 90 -93.14 -51.55 -11.52
N ALA A 91 -92.82 -52.26 -10.45
CA ALA A 91 -93.39 -53.58 -10.20
C ALA A 91 -94.66 -53.48 -9.36
N LEU A 92 -95.76 -54.00 -9.87
CA LEU A 92 -97.00 -54.17 -9.11
C LEU A 92 -97.19 -55.64 -8.77
N PHE A 93 -97.42 -55.96 -7.51
CA PHE A 93 -97.72 -57.33 -7.09
C PHE A 93 -99.10 -57.39 -6.45
N SER A 94 -100.00 -58.19 -7.03
CA SER A 94 -101.36 -58.39 -6.51
C SER A 94 -101.42 -59.68 -5.69
N LYS A 95 -101.76 -59.58 -4.40
CA LYS A 95 -101.91 -60.74 -3.51
C LYS A 95 -103.14 -61.61 -3.86
N GLU A 96 -104.19 -60.99 -4.39
CA GLU A 96 -105.45 -61.69 -4.71
C GLU A 96 -105.28 -62.62 -5.90
N THR A 97 -104.56 -62.16 -6.92
CA THR A 97 -104.36 -62.90 -8.18
C THR A 97 -102.97 -63.52 -8.29
N TRP A 98 -102.09 -63.24 -7.33
CA TRP A 98 -100.67 -63.60 -7.34
C TRP A 98 -99.93 -63.17 -8.63
N LYS A 99 -100.36 -62.04 -9.20
CA LYS A 99 -99.80 -61.51 -10.46
C LYS A 99 -98.77 -60.45 -10.16
N PHE A 100 -97.61 -60.59 -10.80
CA PHE A 100 -96.54 -59.60 -10.82
C PHE A 100 -96.53 -58.92 -12.18
N MET A 101 -96.75 -57.61 -12.20
CA MET A 101 -96.82 -56.82 -13.43
C MET A 101 -95.65 -55.83 -13.51
N PHE A 102 -95.00 -55.81 -14.67
CA PHE A 102 -94.06 -54.77 -15.03
C PHE A 102 -94.81 -53.61 -15.66
N VAL A 103 -94.81 -52.46 -15.00
CA VAL A 103 -95.59 -51.29 -15.43
C VAL A 103 -94.67 -50.13 -15.76
N GLU A 104 -94.85 -49.60 -16.95
CA GLU A 104 -94.26 -48.33 -17.36
C GLU A 104 -95.28 -47.22 -17.10
N LYS A 105 -94.91 -46.26 -16.24
CA LYS A 105 -95.74 -45.10 -15.96
C LYS A 105 -95.57 -44.10 -17.09
N SER A 106 -96.68 -43.71 -17.71
CA SER A 106 -96.77 -42.62 -18.68
C SER A 106 -97.79 -41.61 -18.19
N GLU A 107 -97.69 -40.36 -18.65
CA GLU A 107 -98.57 -39.26 -18.24
C GLU A 107 -100.05 -39.53 -18.56
N PHE A 108 -100.33 -40.29 -19.62
CA PHE A 108 -101.69 -40.59 -20.06
C PHE A 108 -102.23 -41.89 -19.45
N ARG A 109 -101.47 -42.98 -19.52
CA ARG A 109 -101.90 -44.29 -19.04
C ARG A 109 -100.70 -45.18 -18.70
N ASN A 110 -100.82 -45.95 -17.64
CA ASN A 110 -99.87 -47.00 -17.30
C ASN A 110 -99.88 -48.14 -18.33
N ILE A 111 -98.72 -48.52 -18.85
CA ILE A 111 -98.56 -49.60 -19.81
C ILE A 111 -98.00 -50.84 -19.10
N VAL A 112 -98.73 -51.95 -19.14
CA VAL A 112 -98.24 -53.24 -18.64
C VAL A 112 -97.36 -53.87 -19.72
N ARG A 113 -96.08 -54.09 -19.41
CA ARG A 113 -95.08 -54.64 -20.32
C ARG A 113 -95.04 -56.17 -20.31
N LEU A 114 -95.28 -56.77 -19.16
CA LEU A 114 -95.31 -58.21 -18.96
C LEU A 114 -96.03 -58.49 -17.64
N GLU A 115 -96.77 -59.59 -17.59
CA GLU A 115 -97.40 -60.11 -16.38
C GLU A 115 -96.86 -61.52 -16.10
N LEU A 116 -96.57 -61.83 -14.84
CA LEU A 116 -96.12 -63.14 -14.41
C LEU A 116 -96.99 -63.63 -13.26
N SER A 117 -97.38 -64.90 -13.32
CA SER A 117 -98.12 -65.56 -12.26
C SER A 117 -97.14 -66.20 -11.27
N PHE A 118 -97.20 -65.75 -10.03
CA PHE A 118 -96.45 -66.30 -8.92
C PHE A 118 -97.34 -67.24 -8.10
N LEU A 119 -96.71 -68.11 -7.34
CA LEU A 119 -97.37 -69.04 -6.43
C LEU A 119 -96.74 -68.92 -5.05
N LYS A 120 -97.53 -69.25 -4.03
CA LYS A 120 -97.00 -69.48 -2.70
C LYS A 120 -96.17 -70.78 -2.73
N PRO A 121 -94.95 -70.79 -2.15
CA PRO A 121 -94.10 -71.95 -2.15
C PRO A 121 -94.74 -73.11 -1.38
N ASP A 122 -94.55 -74.31 -1.92
CA ASP A 122 -94.81 -75.56 -1.22
C ASP A 122 -93.55 -76.07 -0.49
N GLU A 123 -93.69 -77.17 0.24
CA GLU A 123 -92.60 -77.78 1.01
C GLU A 123 -91.37 -78.11 0.14
N SER A 124 -91.56 -78.48 -1.13
CA SER A 124 -90.46 -78.81 -2.04
C SER A 124 -89.65 -77.56 -2.40
N HIS A 125 -90.33 -76.43 -2.64
CA HIS A 125 -89.68 -75.14 -2.87
C HIS A 125 -88.89 -74.69 -1.65
N TYR A 126 -89.44 -74.86 -0.44
CA TYR A 126 -88.74 -74.57 0.81
C TYR A 126 -87.46 -75.38 0.97
N LYS A 127 -87.52 -76.71 0.79
CA LYS A 127 -86.35 -77.59 0.88
C LYS A 127 -85.24 -77.17 -0.09
N ARG A 128 -85.60 -76.91 -1.36
CA ARG A 128 -84.66 -76.47 -2.38
C ARG A 128 -84.06 -75.10 -2.07
N TYR A 129 -84.88 -74.14 -1.65
CA TYR A 129 -84.44 -72.79 -1.29
C TYR A 129 -83.47 -72.79 -0.10
N LEU A 130 -83.81 -73.51 0.97
CA LEU A 130 -82.94 -73.60 2.15
C LEU A 130 -81.64 -74.33 1.84
N SER A 131 -81.69 -75.43 1.08
CA SER A 131 -80.49 -76.11 0.62
C SER A 131 -79.60 -75.18 -0.23
N ASP A 132 -80.18 -74.42 -1.16
CA ASP A 132 -79.43 -73.44 -1.96
C ASP A 132 -78.76 -72.36 -1.09
N ILE A 133 -79.44 -71.89 -0.05
CA ILE A 133 -78.89 -70.88 0.86
C ILE A 133 -77.76 -71.46 1.69
N ILE A 134 -77.98 -72.61 2.31
CA ILE A 134 -76.99 -73.26 3.16
C ILE A 134 -75.73 -73.54 2.36
N SER A 135 -75.83 -74.15 1.18
CA SER A 135 -74.65 -74.45 0.34
C SER A 135 -73.91 -73.19 -0.11
N ARG A 136 -74.62 -72.10 -0.42
CA ARG A 136 -74.00 -70.80 -0.73
C ARG A 136 -73.28 -70.22 0.49
N MET A 137 -73.94 -70.22 1.65
CA MET A 137 -73.36 -69.72 2.90
C MET A 137 -72.13 -70.52 3.34
N GLU A 138 -72.15 -71.84 3.23
CA GLU A 138 -71.00 -72.71 3.52
C GLU A 138 -69.82 -72.41 2.59
N SER A 139 -70.08 -72.29 1.30
CA SER A 139 -69.06 -71.96 0.29
C SER A 139 -68.45 -70.58 0.54
N ASP A 140 -69.29 -69.59 0.83
CA ASP A 140 -68.86 -68.23 1.16
C ASP A 140 -68.07 -68.19 2.48
N ASN A 141 -68.49 -68.95 3.49
CA ASN A 141 -67.79 -69.04 4.77
C ASN A 141 -66.40 -69.66 4.60
N ILE A 142 -66.27 -70.75 3.84
CA ILE A 142 -64.97 -71.36 3.53
C ILE A 142 -64.07 -70.36 2.79
N ARG A 143 -64.61 -69.59 1.83
CA ARG A 143 -63.85 -68.55 1.12
C ARG A 143 -63.37 -67.46 2.08
N LEU A 144 -64.25 -66.94 2.93
CA LEU A 144 -63.94 -65.90 3.91
C LEU A 144 -62.91 -66.36 4.94
N ILE A 145 -62.99 -67.61 5.41
CA ILE A 145 -61.99 -68.19 6.33
C ILE A 145 -60.60 -68.22 5.68
N LYS A 146 -60.51 -68.67 4.42
CA LYS A 146 -59.23 -68.69 3.67
C LYS A 146 -58.66 -67.29 3.47
N GLU A 147 -59.51 -66.36 3.04
CA GLU A 147 -59.11 -64.96 2.82
C GLU A 147 -58.63 -64.30 4.12
N ASN A 148 -59.33 -64.51 5.24
CA ASN A 148 -58.93 -64.00 6.54
C ASN A 148 -57.60 -64.62 7.02
N GLY A 149 -57.38 -65.92 6.75
CA GLY A 149 -56.09 -66.57 7.00
C GLY A 149 -54.94 -65.90 6.24
N MET A 150 -55.12 -65.66 4.94
CA MET A 150 -54.13 -64.96 4.11
C MET A 150 -53.88 -63.53 4.59
N LEU A 151 -54.94 -62.79 4.92
CA LEU A 151 -54.82 -61.41 5.40
C LEU A 151 -54.05 -61.33 6.73
N LYS A 152 -54.32 -62.25 7.66
CA LYS A 152 -53.56 -62.34 8.92
C LYS A 152 -52.07 -62.59 8.68
N GLU A 153 -51.74 -63.51 7.77
CA GLU A 153 -50.35 -63.80 7.42
C GLU A 153 -49.66 -62.59 6.76
N GLN A 154 -50.35 -61.89 5.86
CA GLN A 154 -49.85 -60.67 5.25
C GLN A 154 -49.59 -59.57 6.30
N CYS A 155 -50.50 -59.37 7.24
CA CYS A 155 -50.30 -58.42 8.35
C CYS A 155 -49.09 -58.79 9.20
N LEU A 156 -48.97 -60.05 9.62
CA LEU A 156 -47.83 -60.51 10.44
C LEU A 156 -46.49 -60.34 9.72
N ASN A 157 -46.44 -60.67 8.43
CA ASN A 157 -45.24 -60.51 7.62
C ASN A 157 -44.91 -59.03 7.39
N GLY A 158 -45.91 -58.19 7.15
CA GLY A 158 -45.76 -56.73 7.04
C GLY A 158 -45.22 -56.11 8.32
N ASP A 159 -45.78 -56.47 9.47
CA ASP A 159 -45.35 -55.99 10.78
C ASP A 159 -43.90 -56.38 11.09
N LYS A 160 -43.51 -57.63 10.78
CA LYS A 160 -42.14 -58.09 10.93
C LYS A 160 -41.17 -57.28 10.07
N GLN A 161 -41.47 -57.10 8.78
CA GLN A 161 -40.62 -56.33 7.87
C GLN A 161 -40.49 -54.86 8.31
N MET A 162 -41.58 -54.25 8.77
CA MET A 162 -41.54 -52.87 9.28
C MET A 162 -40.72 -52.76 10.55
N LYS A 163 -40.84 -53.72 11.47
CA LYS A 163 -40.04 -53.76 12.69
C LYS A 163 -38.55 -53.93 12.39
N ASP A 164 -38.19 -54.82 11.47
CA ASP A 164 -36.79 -55.01 11.05
C ASP A 164 -36.23 -53.73 10.43
N ARG A 165 -37.00 -53.09 9.51
CA ARG A 165 -36.63 -51.82 8.89
C ARG A 165 -36.47 -50.68 9.91
N MET A 166 -37.35 -50.61 10.90
CA MET A 166 -37.27 -49.62 11.98
C MET A 166 -35.98 -49.82 12.80
N GLY A 167 -35.63 -51.06 13.13
CA GLY A 167 -34.38 -51.38 13.83
C GLY A 167 -33.13 -50.92 13.06
N TYR A 168 -33.08 -51.18 11.74
CA TYR A 168 -31.97 -50.69 10.90
C TYR A 168 -31.86 -49.16 10.89
N LEU A 169 -32.99 -48.46 10.76
CA LEU A 169 -32.99 -46.99 10.74
C LEU A 169 -32.60 -46.40 12.11
N GLU A 170 -33.00 -47.03 13.21
CA GLU A 170 -32.58 -46.62 14.56
C GLU A 170 -31.06 -46.79 14.76
N GLU A 171 -30.48 -47.87 14.24
CA GLU A 171 -29.04 -48.11 14.26
C GLU A 171 -28.27 -47.07 13.43
N GLU A 172 -28.73 -46.78 12.20
CA GLU A 172 -28.15 -45.73 11.35
C GLU A 172 -28.23 -44.35 12.01
N LEU A 173 -29.38 -44.01 12.61
CA LEU A 173 -29.58 -42.75 13.32
C LEU A 173 -28.64 -42.62 14.52
N SER A 174 -28.45 -43.70 15.29
CA SER A 174 -27.48 -43.75 16.38
C SER A 174 -26.04 -43.54 15.86
N SER A 175 -25.66 -44.24 14.79
CA SER A 175 -24.35 -44.08 14.13
C SER A 175 -24.12 -42.64 13.64
N HIS A 176 -25.10 -42.04 12.98
CA HIS A 176 -25.03 -40.64 12.53
C HIS A 176 -24.94 -39.64 13.68
N LYS A 177 -25.67 -39.87 14.78
CA LYS A 177 -25.58 -39.04 15.98
C LYS A 177 -24.16 -39.05 16.56
N THR A 178 -23.54 -40.22 16.70
CA THR A 178 -22.14 -40.31 17.17
C THR A 178 -21.15 -39.65 16.21
N LYS A 179 -21.39 -39.69 14.90
CA LYS A 179 -20.56 -39.01 13.89
C LYS A 179 -20.70 -37.48 14.01
N ILE A 180 -21.91 -36.98 14.21
CA ILE A 180 -22.19 -35.55 14.42
C ILE A 180 -21.50 -35.05 15.69
N GLU A 181 -21.61 -35.78 16.80
CA GLU A 181 -20.93 -35.41 18.05
C GLU A 181 -19.41 -35.34 17.90
N ARG A 182 -18.81 -36.27 17.12
CA ARG A 182 -17.38 -36.22 16.79
C ARG A 182 -17.02 -34.98 15.97
N LEU A 183 -17.83 -34.63 14.97
CA LEU A 183 -17.61 -33.45 14.13
C LEU A 183 -17.75 -32.15 14.93
N TYR A 184 -18.71 -32.05 15.85
CA TYR A 184 -18.82 -30.88 16.72
C TYR A 184 -17.59 -30.69 17.59
N LYS A 185 -17.10 -31.76 18.24
CA LYS A 185 -15.87 -31.70 19.05
C LYS A 185 -14.65 -31.28 18.22
N GLU A 186 -14.55 -31.77 16.99
CA GLU A 186 -13.47 -31.39 16.08
C GLU A 186 -13.57 -29.92 15.64
N SER A 187 -14.78 -29.45 15.32
CA SER A 187 -15.05 -28.05 14.99
C SER A 187 -14.68 -27.10 16.13
N ASP A 188 -15.04 -27.46 17.37
CA ASP A 188 -14.68 -26.68 18.56
C ASP A 188 -13.16 -26.63 18.75
N ARG A 189 -12.47 -27.76 18.55
CA ARG A 189 -11.01 -27.84 18.61
C ARG A 189 -10.36 -26.91 17.59
N LEU A 190 -10.78 -26.97 16.33
CA LEU A 190 -10.25 -26.12 15.25
C LEU A 190 -10.57 -24.64 15.48
N THR A 191 -11.73 -24.33 16.04
CA THR A 191 -12.12 -22.95 16.38
C THR A 191 -11.19 -22.38 17.44
N ASN A 192 -10.90 -23.14 18.49
CA ASN A 192 -9.95 -22.75 19.53
C ASN A 192 -8.52 -22.62 19.00
N GLU A 193 -8.09 -23.53 18.13
CA GLU A 193 -6.77 -23.46 17.49
C GLU A 193 -6.63 -22.20 16.60
N ASN A 194 -7.65 -21.88 15.82
CA ASN A 194 -7.70 -20.66 14.99
C ASN A 194 -7.70 -19.40 15.84
N TYR A 195 -8.44 -19.39 16.96
CA TYR A 195 -8.41 -18.27 17.89
C TYR A 195 -7.00 -18.03 18.45
N ASN A 196 -6.32 -19.09 18.88
CA ASN A 196 -4.94 -19.01 19.39
C ASN A 196 -3.96 -18.52 18.32
N LYS A 197 -4.04 -19.07 17.10
CA LYS A 197 -3.24 -18.60 15.96
C LYS A 197 -3.53 -17.14 15.62
N GLY A 198 -4.79 -16.70 15.73
CA GLY A 198 -5.17 -15.29 15.54
C GLY A 198 -4.51 -14.35 16.56
N MET A 199 -4.40 -14.79 17.82
CA MET A 199 -3.68 -14.04 18.86
C MET A 199 -2.18 -13.99 18.57
N GLU A 200 -1.57 -15.11 18.20
CA GLU A 200 -0.14 -15.17 17.83
C GLU A 200 0.19 -14.25 16.64
N ILE A 201 -0.65 -14.24 15.61
CA ILE A 201 -0.51 -13.33 14.46
C ILE A 201 -0.59 -11.87 14.90
N LYS A 202 -1.49 -11.55 15.84
CA LYS A 202 -1.62 -10.18 16.37
C LYS A 202 -0.36 -9.75 17.11
N ASP A 203 0.22 -10.63 17.91
CA ASP A 203 1.47 -10.36 18.65
C ASP A 203 2.66 -10.19 17.70
N LEU A 204 2.78 -11.07 16.69
CA LEU A 204 3.79 -10.95 15.65
C LEU A 204 3.65 -9.63 14.87
N LYS A 205 2.41 -9.23 14.53
CA LYS A 205 2.15 -7.96 13.84
C LYS A 205 2.57 -6.76 14.68
N ASN A 206 2.31 -6.77 15.98
CA ASN A 206 2.77 -5.72 16.90
C ASN A 206 4.30 -5.67 16.97
N LYS A 207 4.96 -6.84 16.98
CA LYS A 207 6.42 -6.94 16.98
C LYS A 207 7.03 -6.40 15.67
N VAL A 208 6.42 -6.70 14.52
CA VAL A 208 6.83 -6.12 13.23
C VAL A 208 6.69 -4.61 13.26
N LEU A 209 5.57 -4.07 13.74
CA LEU A 209 5.37 -2.61 13.85
C LEU A 209 6.41 -1.94 14.76
N SER A 210 6.79 -2.58 15.88
CA SER A 210 7.86 -2.04 16.74
C SER A 210 9.21 -2.05 16.05
N LEU A 211 9.54 -3.13 15.31
CA LEU A 211 10.79 -3.24 14.57
C LEU A 211 10.84 -2.26 13.39
N GLU A 212 9.73 -1.99 12.70
CA GLU A 212 9.66 -0.97 11.65
C GLU A 212 9.90 0.44 12.21
N LYS A 213 9.35 0.75 13.38
CA LYS A 213 9.64 2.01 14.09
C LYS A 213 11.10 2.13 14.51
N GLU A 214 11.67 1.05 15.03
CA GLU A 214 13.10 1.03 15.37
C GLU A 214 13.97 1.19 14.14
N ASN A 215 13.66 0.49 13.04
CA ASN A 215 14.40 0.57 11.79
C ASN A 215 14.32 1.96 11.13
N THR A 216 13.15 2.62 11.21
CA THR A 216 13.01 4.01 10.74
C THR A 216 13.83 4.99 11.59
N ASN A 217 13.86 4.82 12.92
CA ASN A 217 14.73 5.62 13.79
C ASN A 217 16.21 5.39 13.49
N LEU A 218 16.64 4.14 13.36
CA LEU A 218 18.02 3.80 13.01
C LEU A 218 18.40 4.36 11.62
N SER A 219 17.49 4.29 10.65
CA SER A 219 17.71 4.89 9.34
C SER A 219 17.90 6.41 9.42
N TYR A 220 17.16 7.08 10.30
CA TYR A 220 17.33 8.51 10.54
C TYR A 220 18.68 8.82 11.20
N ASP A 221 19.07 8.03 12.21
CA ASP A 221 20.37 8.18 12.88
C ASP A 221 21.55 7.95 11.94
N VAL A 222 21.45 6.96 11.04
CA VAL A 222 22.43 6.71 9.98
C VAL A 222 22.53 7.92 9.04
N GLU A 223 21.41 8.51 8.63
CA GLU A 223 21.42 9.66 7.73
C GLU A 223 21.99 10.91 8.40
N LYS A 224 21.68 11.11 9.68
CA LYS A 224 22.28 12.15 10.53
C LYS A 224 23.79 11.97 10.66
N ALA A 225 24.27 10.74 10.90
CA ALA A 225 25.68 10.43 10.99
C ALA A 225 26.39 10.67 9.64
N LYS A 226 25.78 10.32 8.50
CA LYS A 226 26.32 10.66 7.17
C LYS A 226 26.48 12.17 6.98
N LEU A 227 25.49 12.96 7.39
CA LEU A 227 25.58 14.43 7.33
C LEU A 227 26.72 14.97 8.21
N GLU A 228 26.91 14.42 9.40
CA GLU A 228 28.04 14.77 10.27
C GLU A 228 29.39 14.39 9.64
N ILE A 229 29.51 13.22 9.00
CA ILE A 229 30.72 12.82 8.27
C ILE A 229 31.02 13.81 7.15
N VAL A 230 30.02 14.24 6.37
CA VAL A 230 30.21 15.24 5.30
C VAL A 230 30.65 16.59 5.88
N LYS A 231 30.06 17.03 6.99
CA LYS A 231 30.48 18.27 7.68
C LYS A 231 31.93 18.17 8.17
N ASN A 232 32.30 17.05 8.79
CA ASN A 232 33.66 16.80 9.27
C ASN A 232 34.66 16.79 8.12
N LYS A 233 34.31 16.16 6.99
CA LYS A 233 35.14 16.19 5.78
C LYS A 233 35.35 17.61 5.25
N ASN A 234 34.30 18.44 5.22
CA ASN A 234 34.43 19.85 4.86
C ASN A 234 35.32 20.62 5.84
N PHE A 235 35.24 20.32 7.15
CA PHE A 235 36.13 20.92 8.14
C PHE A 235 37.58 20.45 7.97
N GLU A 236 37.82 19.18 7.64
CA GLU A 236 39.16 18.68 7.30
C GLU A 236 39.74 19.37 6.06
N GLU A 237 38.93 19.58 5.02
CA GLU A 237 39.35 20.31 3.82
C GLU A 237 39.72 21.77 4.15
N LYS A 238 38.89 22.47 4.94
CA LYS A 238 39.21 23.82 5.43
C LYS A 238 40.45 23.85 6.31
N ASN A 239 40.63 22.87 7.20
CA ASN A 239 41.84 22.78 8.01
C ASN A 239 43.08 22.58 7.14
N LYS A 240 43.01 21.76 6.08
CA LYS A 240 44.12 21.60 5.12
C LYS A 240 44.41 22.89 4.37
N GLU A 241 43.40 23.67 4.01
CA GLU A 241 43.60 24.99 3.39
C GLU A 241 44.29 25.96 4.35
N ILE A 242 43.81 26.05 5.60
CA ILE A 242 44.44 26.86 6.65
C ILE A 242 45.87 26.40 6.92
N GLU A 243 46.13 25.10 6.98
CA GLU A 243 47.50 24.57 7.15
C GLU A 243 48.42 24.97 6.01
N LYS A 244 47.93 24.97 4.76
CA LYS A 244 48.68 25.48 3.60
C LYS A 244 48.95 26.98 3.73
N GLU A 245 47.94 27.76 4.08
CA GLU A 245 48.07 29.21 4.28
C GLU A 245 49.06 29.53 5.40
N VAL A 246 49.03 28.79 6.52
CA VAL A 246 50.01 28.89 7.60
C VAL A 246 51.42 28.50 7.13
N GLN A 247 51.55 27.47 6.28
CA GLN A 247 52.85 27.11 5.70
C GLN A 247 53.39 28.20 4.77
N GLU A 248 52.54 28.83 3.96
CA GLU A 248 52.91 29.94 3.09
C GLU A 248 53.32 31.17 3.91
N LEU A 249 52.53 31.56 4.90
CA LEU A 249 52.88 32.63 5.83
C LEU A 249 54.16 32.34 6.61
N ARG A 250 54.43 31.08 6.98
CA ARG A 250 55.72 30.69 7.58
C ARG A 250 56.88 30.89 6.62
N LYS A 251 56.74 30.52 5.34
CA LYS A 251 57.76 30.76 4.32
C LYS A 251 57.98 32.27 4.11
N GLU A 252 56.92 33.06 4.12
CA GLU A 252 57.00 34.53 4.06
C GLU A 252 57.71 35.11 5.27
N ILE A 253 57.42 34.62 6.48
CA ILE A 253 58.13 35.00 7.71
C ILE A 253 59.61 34.61 7.62
N ASP A 254 59.94 33.42 7.14
CA ASP A 254 61.33 32.98 6.97
C ASP A 254 62.07 33.86 5.96
N THR A 255 61.44 34.22 4.84
CA THR A 255 62.01 35.17 3.88
C THR A 255 62.16 36.56 4.46
N ALA A 256 61.16 37.07 5.19
CA ALA A 256 61.23 38.35 5.88
C ALA A 256 62.34 38.34 6.95
N ASN A 257 62.49 37.26 7.71
CA ASN A 257 63.56 37.09 8.69
C ASN A 257 64.94 37.04 8.03
N GLU A 258 65.08 36.40 6.86
CA GLU A 258 66.33 36.37 6.11
C GLU A 258 66.67 37.76 5.54
N ILE A 259 65.68 38.52 5.09
CA ILE A 259 65.84 39.93 4.71
C ILE A 259 66.27 40.76 5.92
N ILE A 260 65.65 40.59 7.09
CA ILE A 260 66.05 41.26 8.33
C ILE A 260 67.47 40.88 8.74
N ARG A 261 67.86 39.61 8.57
CA ARG A 261 69.23 39.14 8.85
C ARG A 261 70.24 39.85 7.96
N LYS A 262 69.98 39.91 6.65
CA LYS A 262 70.80 40.67 5.69
C LYS A 262 70.86 42.15 6.02
N MET A 263 69.74 42.78 6.35
CA MET A 263 69.71 44.20 6.76
C MET A 263 70.47 44.45 8.07
N ARG A 264 70.45 43.51 9.03
CA ARG A 264 71.26 43.59 10.26
C ARG A 264 72.75 43.48 9.95
N GLU A 265 73.12 42.61 9.02
CA GLU A 265 74.50 42.43 8.56
C GLU A 265 75.02 43.66 7.79
N GLU A 266 74.20 44.24 6.92
CA GLU A 266 74.46 45.52 6.27
C GLU A 266 74.60 46.67 7.27
N ASN A 267 73.74 46.74 8.29
CA ASN A 267 73.87 47.72 9.37
C ASN A 267 75.17 47.55 10.18
N LEU A 268 75.60 46.30 10.43
CA LEU A 268 76.86 46.02 11.12
C LEU A 268 78.07 46.45 10.27
N ASN A 269 78.01 46.21 8.96
CA ASN A 269 79.02 46.65 7.99
C ASN A 269 79.07 48.17 7.86
N LEU A 270 77.93 48.85 7.86
CA LEU A 270 77.84 50.31 7.89
C LEU A 270 78.41 50.87 9.19
N LYS A 271 78.11 50.24 10.34
CA LYS A 271 78.62 50.66 11.65
C LYS A 271 80.14 50.54 11.76
N THR A 272 80.72 49.46 11.24
CA THR A 272 82.18 49.27 11.18
C THR A 272 82.85 50.19 10.15
N SER A 273 82.17 50.55 9.07
CA SER A 273 82.62 51.59 8.14
C SER A 273 82.63 52.98 8.80
N LEU A 274 81.61 53.27 9.63
CA LEU A 274 81.51 54.50 10.40
C LEU A 274 82.65 54.64 11.42
N GLU A 275 82.97 53.57 12.17
CA GLU A 275 84.10 53.53 13.10
C GLU A 275 85.44 53.78 12.40
N LYS A 276 85.66 53.22 11.21
CA LYS A 276 86.86 53.50 10.38
C LYS A 276 86.96 54.96 9.94
N HIS A 277 85.81 55.58 9.62
CA HIS A 277 85.77 57.01 9.29
C HIS A 277 85.99 57.91 10.51
N GLU A 278 85.49 57.53 11.70
CA GLU A 278 85.76 58.25 12.94
C GLU A 278 87.24 58.20 13.34
N ASP A 279 87.90 57.05 13.19
CA ASP A 279 89.35 56.94 13.48
C ASP A 279 90.21 57.68 12.45
N SER A 280 89.80 57.71 11.18
CA SER A 280 90.41 58.60 10.18
C SER A 280 90.20 60.08 10.53
N GLY A 281 89.04 60.44 11.09
CA GLY A 281 88.75 61.79 11.59
C GLY A 281 89.63 62.22 12.78
N LYS A 282 89.98 61.29 13.68
CA LYS A 282 90.95 61.54 14.78
C LYS A 282 92.37 61.78 14.25
N GLY A 283 92.76 61.08 13.18
CA GLY A 283 94.05 61.29 12.49
C GLY A 283 94.18 62.72 11.94
N VAL A 284 93.19 63.16 11.16
CA VAL A 284 93.15 64.51 10.57
C VAL A 284 93.14 65.61 11.65
N LYS A 285 92.48 65.37 12.79
CA LYS A 285 92.42 66.33 13.91
C LYS A 285 93.78 66.56 14.59
N ASN A 286 94.64 65.53 14.62
CA ASN A 286 96.00 65.65 15.15
C ASN A 286 96.97 66.32 14.16
N GLU A 287 96.79 66.08 12.87
CA GLU A 287 97.54 66.76 11.81
C GLU A 287 97.23 68.27 11.77
N ASN A 288 95.96 68.63 11.96
CA ASN A 288 95.53 70.03 12.03
C ASN A 288 96.09 70.77 13.25
N LYS A 289 96.37 70.08 14.37
CA LYS A 289 97.05 70.68 15.54
C LYS A 289 98.52 70.97 15.27
N LYS A 290 99.23 70.12 14.53
CA LYS A 290 100.63 70.35 14.13
C LYS A 290 100.76 71.52 13.17
N LEU A 291 99.92 71.56 12.13
CA LEU A 291 99.90 72.66 11.16
C LEU A 291 99.55 74.01 11.82
N LYS A 292 98.70 74.02 12.85
CA LYS A 292 98.37 75.24 13.61
C LYS A 292 99.55 75.77 14.43
N SER A 293 100.43 74.90 14.92
CA SER A 293 101.67 75.27 15.60
C SER A 293 102.70 75.86 14.63
N GLU A 294 102.85 75.27 13.44
CA GLU A 294 103.76 75.77 12.41
C GLU A 294 103.32 77.13 11.84
N LEU A 295 102.01 77.36 11.75
CA LEU A 295 101.43 78.60 11.25
C LEU A 295 101.63 79.79 12.22
N ASP A 296 101.66 79.54 13.52
CA ASP A 296 101.94 80.57 14.54
C ASP A 296 103.44 80.95 14.59
N ASP A 297 104.34 80.00 14.33
CA ASP A 297 105.77 80.28 14.20
C ASP A 297 106.10 81.04 12.90
N LEU A 298 105.38 80.74 11.81
CA LEU A 298 105.49 81.50 10.55
C LEU A 298 104.96 82.93 10.70
N LYS A 299 103.87 83.14 11.45
CA LYS A 299 103.32 84.49 11.74
C LYS A 299 104.29 85.35 12.53
N LYS A 300 105.04 84.79 13.49
CA LYS A 300 106.09 85.52 14.23
C LYS A 300 107.26 85.92 13.31
N LYS A 301 107.68 85.05 12.39
CA LYS A 301 108.71 85.38 11.39
C LYS A 301 108.24 86.45 10.39
N TYR A 302 106.97 86.43 9.99
CA TYR A 302 106.42 87.42 9.06
C TYR A 302 106.35 88.83 9.67
N ARG A 303 105.93 88.98 10.93
CA ARG A 303 105.96 90.27 11.64
C ARG A 303 107.38 90.86 11.73
N GLY A 304 108.39 90.02 11.98
CA GLY A 304 109.79 90.46 12.03
C GLY A 304 110.37 90.92 10.68
N LEU A 305 109.79 90.49 9.55
CA LEU A 305 110.18 90.92 8.21
C LEU A 305 109.41 92.17 7.76
N GLU A 306 108.15 92.30 8.17
CA GLU A 306 107.28 93.44 7.85
C GLU A 306 107.78 94.73 8.51
N GLU A 307 108.25 94.67 9.76
CA GLU A 307 108.87 95.82 10.45
C GLU A 307 110.21 96.26 9.84
N LYS A 308 111.01 95.31 9.33
CA LYS A 308 112.26 95.63 8.61
C LYS A 308 111.99 96.27 7.25
N SER A 309 110.96 95.82 6.53
CA SER A 309 110.57 96.39 5.24
C SER A 309 110.04 97.83 5.37
N ARG A 310 109.32 98.13 6.46
CA ARG A 310 108.80 99.48 6.74
C ARG A 310 109.91 100.49 6.99
N LYS A 311 110.90 100.14 7.82
CA LYS A 311 112.07 100.99 8.11
C LYS A 311 112.89 101.29 6.85
N ASN A 312 113.15 100.28 6.02
CA ASN A 312 113.93 100.48 4.80
C ASN A 312 113.21 101.35 3.76
N LYS A 313 111.87 101.34 3.70
CA LYS A 313 111.08 102.23 2.84
C LYS A 313 111.07 103.68 3.30
N GLU A 314 111.18 103.93 4.61
CA GLU A 314 111.25 105.29 5.17
C GLU A 314 112.64 105.91 4.97
N ASP A 315 113.71 105.13 5.14
CA ASP A 315 115.08 105.61 4.91
C ASP A 315 115.38 105.89 3.43
N LEU A 316 114.86 105.06 2.51
CA LEU A 316 115.04 105.29 1.07
C LEU A 316 114.38 106.60 0.62
N LYS A 317 113.20 106.91 1.17
CA LYS A 317 112.47 108.16 0.90
C LYS A 317 113.21 109.40 1.42
N GLN A 318 113.85 109.30 2.59
CA GLN A 318 114.65 110.42 3.12
C GLN A 318 115.91 110.67 2.28
N LYS A 319 116.58 109.61 1.83
CA LYS A 319 117.77 109.72 0.97
C LYS A 319 117.43 110.28 -0.42
N GLU A 320 116.32 109.85 -1.03
CA GLU A 320 115.85 110.39 -2.32
C GLU A 320 115.44 111.86 -2.24
N ALA A 321 114.84 112.30 -1.12
CA ALA A 321 114.48 113.70 -0.91
C ALA A 321 115.72 114.60 -0.76
N GLN A 322 116.77 114.13 -0.07
CA GLN A 322 118.03 114.85 0.05
C GLN A 322 118.77 115.00 -1.28
N ILE A 323 118.76 113.96 -2.13
CA ILE A 323 119.41 114.01 -3.45
C ILE A 323 118.71 115.03 -4.36
N LYS A 324 117.37 115.05 -4.39
CA LYS A 324 116.60 116.03 -5.16
C LYS A 324 116.78 117.47 -4.69
N GLN A 325 117.07 117.69 -3.41
CA GLN A 325 117.31 119.02 -2.86
C GLN A 325 118.71 119.54 -3.25
N LEU A 326 119.72 118.67 -3.18
CA LEU A 326 121.09 118.98 -3.59
C LEU A 326 121.23 119.16 -5.11
N GLU A 327 120.47 118.41 -5.92
CA GLU A 327 120.44 118.60 -7.39
C GLU A 327 119.85 119.95 -7.81
N ASN A 328 118.80 120.42 -7.10
CA ASN A 328 118.18 121.71 -7.38
C ASN A 328 119.04 122.90 -6.93
N GLU A 329 119.77 122.78 -5.82
CA GLU A 329 120.73 123.81 -5.40
C GLU A 329 121.91 123.90 -6.37
N ASN A 330 122.41 122.76 -6.87
CA ASN A 330 123.53 122.74 -7.80
C ASN A 330 123.17 123.29 -9.20
N GLN A 331 121.94 123.06 -9.67
CA GLN A 331 121.41 123.73 -10.88
C GLN A 331 121.13 125.22 -10.67
N GLY A 332 120.67 125.63 -9.48
CA GLY A 332 120.40 127.03 -9.16
C GLY A 332 121.66 127.88 -9.06
N LEU A 333 122.74 127.32 -8.51
CA LEU A 333 124.03 128.00 -8.41
C LEU A 333 124.79 128.01 -9.75
N SER A 334 124.72 126.93 -10.55
CA SER A 334 125.30 126.93 -11.91
C SER A 334 124.66 128.00 -12.81
N ARG A 335 123.34 128.20 -12.74
CA ARG A 335 122.65 129.28 -13.48
C ARG A 335 123.00 130.69 -13.00
N ARG A 336 123.37 130.86 -11.71
CA ARG A 336 123.86 132.14 -11.18
C ARG A 336 125.32 132.39 -11.57
N LEU A 337 126.13 131.34 -11.69
CA LEU A 337 127.51 131.42 -12.17
C LEU A 337 127.57 131.81 -13.65
N GLU A 338 126.65 131.29 -14.46
CA GLU A 338 126.56 131.54 -15.91
C GLU A 338 125.99 132.93 -16.25
N ASN A 339 125.04 133.45 -15.43
CA ASN A 339 124.53 134.82 -15.59
C ASN A 339 125.52 135.90 -15.14
N ALA A 340 126.35 135.64 -14.12
CA ALA A 340 127.44 136.56 -13.76
C ALA A 340 128.55 136.53 -14.84
N GLN A 341 128.76 135.38 -15.50
CA GLN A 341 129.65 135.23 -16.64
C GLN A 341 129.07 135.75 -17.97
N SER A 342 127.77 136.02 -18.09
CA SER A 342 127.23 136.76 -19.26
C SER A 342 127.60 138.25 -19.21
N VAL A 343 127.89 138.78 -18.01
CA VAL A 343 128.46 140.13 -17.80
C VAL A 343 129.99 140.15 -17.95
N TYR A 344 130.62 139.01 -18.32
CA TYR A 344 131.95 138.95 -18.93
C TYR A 344 132.13 140.06 -19.97
N ASN A 345 131.12 140.38 -20.76
CA ASN A 345 131.46 140.81 -22.10
C ASN A 345 131.09 142.21 -22.50
N HIS A 346 130.49 142.99 -21.60
CA HIS A 346 130.24 144.39 -21.92
C HIS A 346 131.18 145.40 -21.24
N PHE A 347 131.94 145.08 -20.16
CA PHE A 347 132.75 146.13 -19.51
C PHE A 347 134.22 145.91 -19.06
N TYR A 348 134.73 144.84 -18.40
CA TYR A 348 136.15 144.89 -17.93
C TYR A 348 136.91 143.55 -17.95
N SER A 349 138.03 143.57 -18.69
CA SER A 349 138.89 142.46 -19.12
C SER A 349 139.93 142.00 -18.10
N LYS A 350 140.43 140.77 -18.31
CA LYS A 350 141.70 140.13 -17.84
C LYS A 350 141.58 139.05 -16.73
N ASN A 351 142.13 137.89 -17.11
CA ASN A 351 143.12 137.09 -16.38
C ASN A 351 142.73 136.01 -15.36
N ILE A 352 143.25 134.81 -15.67
CA ILE A 352 144.11 133.95 -14.83
C ILE A 352 143.42 132.83 -14.02
N ASP A 353 143.68 131.61 -14.51
CA ASP A 353 144.24 130.41 -13.88
C ASP A 353 143.59 129.68 -12.67
N ARG A 354 143.65 128.34 -12.84
CA ARG A 354 144.19 127.30 -11.93
C ARG A 354 143.27 126.53 -10.96
N ASN A 355 143.42 125.18 -11.06
CA ASN A 355 143.63 124.17 -9.99
C ASN A 355 142.44 123.87 -9.02
N THR A 356 142.18 122.69 -8.44
CA THR A 356 142.81 121.33 -8.32
C THR A 356 141.96 120.42 -7.39
N PHE A 357 142.31 119.11 -7.31
CA PHE A 357 142.12 118.10 -6.21
C PHE A 357 140.72 117.46 -6.02
N SER A 358 140.51 116.22 -5.51
CA SER A 358 141.21 114.92 -5.42
C SER A 358 140.32 113.92 -4.62
N GLU A 359 140.62 112.60 -4.75
CA GLU A 359 140.55 111.53 -3.69
C GLU A 359 139.19 111.05 -3.12
N ASP A 360 138.95 109.83 -2.58
CA ASP A 360 139.57 108.47 -2.42
C ASP A 360 138.50 107.60 -1.66
N SER A 361 138.37 106.26 -1.71
CA SER A 361 138.93 105.28 -0.73
C SER A 361 137.98 104.07 -0.40
N SER A 362 138.57 102.84 -0.43
CA SER A 362 138.44 101.59 0.41
C SER A 362 137.10 100.89 0.76
N GLY A 363 137.00 99.56 1.04
CA GLY A 363 137.96 98.45 1.18
C GLY A 363 137.35 97.06 1.57
N TYR A 364 138.08 95.97 1.22
CA TYR A 364 138.29 94.60 1.79
C TYR A 364 137.35 93.90 2.83
N SER A 365 137.12 92.56 2.71
CA SER A 365 137.83 91.45 3.45
C SER A 365 137.05 90.11 3.62
N ILE A 366 137.78 89.08 4.08
CA ILE A 366 137.69 87.61 4.07
C ILE A 366 136.90 86.96 5.27
N HIS A 367 136.43 85.70 5.09
CA HIS A 367 136.02 84.56 5.99
C HIS A 367 136.32 84.59 7.51
N PRO A 368 135.68 83.76 8.42
CA PRO A 368 135.56 82.27 8.37
C PRO A 368 134.38 81.55 9.12
N GLU A 369 134.39 80.19 9.05
CA GLU A 369 133.99 79.14 10.05
C GLU A 369 132.54 78.86 10.55
N SER A 370 132.33 77.56 10.85
CA SER A 370 131.13 76.70 11.10
C SER A 370 130.61 76.67 12.57
N PRO A 371 129.92 75.61 13.09
CA PRO A 371 128.62 74.93 12.80
C PRO A 371 127.65 74.96 14.04
N PRO A 372 126.41 74.38 14.09
CA PRO A 372 125.66 73.44 13.22
C PRO A 372 124.52 74.04 12.38
#